data_AF-A0A0D0D480-F1
#
_entry.id   AF-A0A0D0D480-F1
#
_cell.length_a   1.000
_cell.length_b   1.000
_cell.length_c   1.000
_cell.angle_alpha   90.00
_cell.angle_beta   90.00
_cell.angle_gamma   90.00
#
_symmetry.space_group_name_H-M   'P 1'
#
loop_
_entity.id
_entity.type
_entity.pdbx_description
1 polymer ?
#
loop_
_entity_poly.entity_id
_entity_poly.type
_entity_poly.pdbx_seq_one_letter_code
_entity_poly.pdbx_strand_id
1 'polypeptide(L)'
;KKGLQKLQDQMHDRKVQLKAELKANRPISKVDEEWLDYTGNLVDEEHVLEVLDKASDYEAVLEMLNQQEKSIVQKLTELAGEQTIFLKKQKCMALKFSVFKT
;
A
#
# COMPACT_ATOMS: atom_id res chain seq x y z
N LYS A 1 0.32 14.27 -3.12
CA LYS A 1 -1.06 13.75 -3.33
C LYS A 1 -1.18 12.68 -4.44
N LYS A 2 -0.71 12.85 -5.70
CA LYS A 2 -0.87 11.83 -6.78
C LYS A 2 -0.47 10.38 -6.42
N GLY A 3 0.63 10.20 -5.67
CA GLY A 3 1.08 8.86 -5.24
C GLY A 3 0.11 8.16 -4.28
N LEU A 4 -0.51 8.92 -3.37
CA LEU A 4 -1.52 8.39 -2.44
C LEU A 4 -2.76 7.92 -3.19
N GLN A 5 -3.21 8.66 -4.21
CA GLN A 5 -4.33 8.23 -5.05
C GLN A 5 -4.04 6.86 -5.68
N LYS A 6 -2.87 6.69 -6.33
CA LYS A 6 -2.48 5.38 -6.89
C LYS A 6 -2.41 4.27 -5.85
N LEU A 7 -1.98 4.57 -4.62
CA LEU A 7 -1.92 3.61 -3.52
C LEU A 7 -3.33 3.21 -3.05
N GLN A 8 -4.25 4.18 -2.95
CA GLN A 8 -5.66 3.93 -2.67
C GLN A 8 -6.31 3.10 -3.80
N ASP A 9 -6.02 3.41 -5.07
CA ASP A 9 -6.52 2.70 -6.25
C ASP A 9 -6.06 1.22 -6.25
N GLN A 10 -4.77 0.96 -5.97
CA GLN A 10 -4.21 -0.39 -5.84
C GLN A 10 -4.89 -1.25 -4.76
N MET A 11 -5.46 -0.61 -3.74
CA MET A 11 -6.13 -1.27 -2.62
C MET A 11 -7.66 -1.28 -2.75
N HIS A 12 -8.20 -0.62 -3.78
CA HIS A 12 -9.62 -0.36 -3.92
C HIS A 12 -10.42 -1.67 -4.02
N ASP A 13 -10.06 -2.56 -4.94
CA ASP A 13 -10.79 -3.79 -5.21
C ASP A 13 -10.89 -4.69 -3.98
N ARG A 14 -9.79 -4.85 -3.22
CA ARG A 14 -9.80 -5.63 -1.97
C ARG A 14 -10.66 -4.95 -0.89
N LYS A 15 -10.58 -3.63 -0.73
CA LYS A 15 -11.45 -2.87 0.18
C LYS A 15 -12.93 -2.96 -0.22
N VAL A 16 -13.25 -3.03 -1.52
CA VAL A 16 -14.62 -3.24 -2.03
C VAL A 16 -15.10 -4.66 -1.75
N GLN A 17 -14.27 -5.68 -1.99
CA GLN A 17 -14.61 -7.08 -1.69
C GLN A 17 -14.90 -7.26 -0.18
N LEU A 18 -14.01 -6.80 0.70
CA LEU A 18 -14.20 -6.92 2.15
C LEU A 18 -15.45 -6.18 2.63
N LYS A 19 -15.77 -5.02 2.06
CA LYS A 19 -17.05 -4.31 2.31
C LYS A 19 -18.27 -5.10 1.82
N ALA A 20 -18.16 -5.88 0.75
CA ALA A 20 -19.24 -6.73 0.26
C ALA A 20 -19.44 -7.97 1.16
N GLU A 21 -18.35 -8.57 1.65
CA GLU A 21 -18.39 -9.69 2.59
C GLU A 21 -19.00 -9.27 3.94
N LEU A 22 -18.60 -8.12 4.49
CA LEU A 22 -19.22 -7.52 5.68
C LEU A 22 -20.72 -7.24 5.47
N LYS A 23 -21.12 -6.69 4.32
CA LYS A 23 -22.55 -6.47 3.98
C LYS A 23 -23.33 -7.78 3.90
N ALA A 24 -22.68 -8.89 3.57
CA ALA A 24 -23.26 -10.23 3.57
C ALA A 24 -23.21 -10.91 4.97
N ASN A 25 -22.83 -10.17 6.02
CA ASN A 25 -22.59 -10.67 7.38
C ASN A 25 -21.61 -11.86 7.44
N ARG A 26 -20.65 -11.91 6.51
CA ARG A 26 -19.57 -12.90 6.56
C ARG A 26 -18.45 -12.40 7.47
N PRO A 27 -17.81 -13.28 8.26
CA PRO A 27 -16.61 -12.92 9.00
C PRO A 27 -15.48 -12.62 8.02
N ILE A 28 -14.67 -11.62 8.35
CA ILE A 28 -13.40 -11.35 7.65
C ILE A 28 -12.38 -12.44 8.04
N SER A 29 -11.47 -12.80 7.14
CA SER A 29 -10.38 -13.73 7.47
C SER A 29 -9.29 -13.03 8.29
N LYS A 30 -8.60 -13.75 9.19
CA LYS A 30 -7.48 -13.19 9.96
C LYS A 30 -6.39 -12.55 9.08
N VAL A 31 -6.20 -13.06 7.87
CA VAL A 31 -5.24 -12.53 6.88
C VAL A 31 -5.72 -11.20 6.29
N ASP A 32 -7.02 -11.00 6.21
CA ASP A 32 -7.63 -9.73 5.79
C ASP A 32 -7.71 -8.72 6.94
N GLU A 33 -7.88 -9.17 8.19
CA GLU A 33 -7.75 -8.34 9.39
C GLU A 33 -6.32 -7.80 9.54
N GLU A 34 -5.31 -8.68 9.53
CA GLU A 34 -3.88 -8.28 9.53
C GLU A 34 -3.54 -7.38 8.33
N TRP A 35 -4.15 -7.63 7.16
CA TRP A 35 -3.96 -6.73 6.02
C TRP A 35 -4.59 -5.35 6.26
N LEU A 36 -5.78 -5.26 6.87
CA LEU A 36 -6.44 -3.99 7.18
C LEU A 36 -5.68 -3.17 8.22
N ASP A 37 -5.09 -3.81 9.23
CA ASP A 37 -4.32 -3.14 10.29
C ASP A 37 -3.00 -2.54 9.78
N TYR A 38 -2.32 -3.27 8.88
CA TYR A 38 -1.01 -2.88 8.36
C TYR A 38 -1.07 -2.31 6.94
N THR A 39 -1.19 -3.15 5.91
CA THR A 39 -0.96 -2.73 4.51
C THR A 39 -2.12 -1.90 3.93
N GLY A 40 -3.35 -2.19 4.36
CA GLY A 40 -4.56 -1.48 3.97
C GLY A 40 -4.81 -0.21 4.78
N ASN A 41 -4.07 0.00 5.86
CA ASN A 41 -4.10 1.22 6.66
C ASN A 41 -3.19 2.28 6.00
N LEU A 42 -3.76 3.41 5.62
CA LEU A 42 -3.06 4.50 4.94
C LEU A 42 -3.02 5.80 5.77
N VAL A 43 -3.33 5.71 7.07
CA VAL A 43 -3.42 6.87 7.96
C VAL A 43 -2.08 7.60 8.05
N ASP A 44 -0.95 6.88 8.09
CA ASP A 44 0.39 7.49 8.11
C ASP A 44 0.68 8.25 6.80
N GLU A 45 0.35 7.67 5.64
CA GLU A 45 0.53 8.32 4.34
C GLU A 45 -0.40 9.52 4.12
N GLU A 46 -1.60 9.50 4.69
CA GLU A 46 -2.53 10.63 4.69
C GLU A 46 -2.05 11.75 5.62
N HIS A 47 -1.62 11.43 6.85
CA HIS A 47 -1.12 12.38 7.83
C HIS A 47 0.14 13.11 7.35
N VAL A 48 1.14 12.39 6.84
CA VAL A 48 2.38 13.00 6.33
C VAL A 48 2.10 13.95 5.16
N LEU A 49 1.18 13.59 4.27
CA LEU A 49 0.77 14.49 3.19
C LEU A 49 -0.02 15.70 3.68
N GLU A 50 -0.85 15.57 4.72
CA GLU A 50 -1.58 16.70 5.30
C GLU A 50 -0.64 17.70 6.00
N VAL A 51 0.37 17.20 6.72
CA VAL A 51 1.42 18.02 7.34
C VAL A 51 2.20 18.82 6.28
N LEU A 52 2.62 18.17 5.18
CA LEU A 52 3.33 18.83 4.09
C LEU A 52 2.45 19.78 3.27
N ASP A 53 1.16 19.51 3.13
CA ASP A 53 0.20 20.37 2.41
C ASP A 53 -0.18 21.64 3.18
N LYS A 54 -0.06 21.61 4.51
CA LYS A 54 -0.22 22.76 5.42
C LYS A 54 1.08 23.53 5.67
N ALA A 55 2.23 23.01 5.25
CA ALA A 55 3.53 23.63 5.46
C ALA A 55 3.68 24.92 4.62
N SER A 56 4.11 26.01 5.25
CA SER A 56 4.50 27.25 4.54
C SER A 56 5.86 27.10 3.84
N ASP A 57 6.73 26.27 4.39
CA ASP A 57 8.03 25.88 3.84
C ASP A 57 8.09 24.36 3.78
N TYR A 58 8.08 23.84 2.56
CA TYR A 58 8.04 22.41 2.29
C TYR A 58 9.36 21.72 2.68
N GLU A 59 10.50 22.34 2.39
CA GLU A 59 11.82 21.73 2.63
C GLU A 59 12.14 21.70 4.12
N ALA A 60 11.84 22.79 4.86
CA ALA A 60 12.03 22.84 6.30
C ALA A 60 11.21 21.76 7.04
N VAL A 61 9.95 21.56 6.65
CA VAL A 61 9.11 20.50 7.24
C VAL A 61 9.58 19.11 6.80
N LEU A 62 10.01 18.93 5.55
CA LEU A 62 10.58 17.68 5.05
C LEU A 62 11.85 17.27 5.81
N GLU A 63 12.72 18.22 6.18
CA GLU A 63 13.89 17.95 7.04
C GLU A 63 13.50 17.53 8.46
N MET A 64 12.42 18.10 9.02
CA MET A 64 11.93 17.77 10.36
C MET A 64 11.23 16.39 10.46
N LEU A 65 10.78 15.82 9.35
CA LEU A 65 10.14 14.49 9.34
C LEU A 65 11.07 13.39 9.88
N ASN A 66 10.50 12.40 10.55
CA ASN A 66 11.22 11.23 11.02
C ASN A 66 11.54 10.24 9.87
N GLN A 67 12.32 9.19 10.15
CA GLN A 67 12.78 8.25 9.13
C GLN A 67 11.64 7.46 8.44
N GLN A 68 10.57 7.13 9.16
CA GLN A 68 9.39 6.45 8.61
C GLN A 68 8.59 7.40 7.71
N GLU A 69 8.37 8.64 8.16
CA GLU A 69 7.68 9.67 7.39
C GLU A 69 8.43 10.03 6.10
N LYS A 70 9.77 10.16 6.15
CA LYS A 70 10.62 10.34 4.96
C LYS A 70 10.52 9.17 3.98
N SER A 71 10.52 7.94 4.49
CA SER A 71 10.30 6.73 3.68
C SER A 71 8.93 6.73 2.99
N ILE A 72 7.89 7.19 3.70
CA ILE A 72 6.54 7.41 3.15
C ILE A 72 6.55 8.44 2.01
N VAL A 73 7.18 9.61 2.21
CA VAL A 73 7.29 10.63 1.15
C VAL A 73 8.02 10.07 -0.07
N GLN A 74 9.11 9.32 0.12
CA GLN A 74 9.82 8.67 -0.96
C GLN A 74 8.92 7.67 -1.73
N LYS A 75 8.30 6.72 -1.04
CA LYS A 75 7.36 5.73 -1.61
C LYS A 75 6.24 6.41 -2.41
N LEU A 76 5.64 7.46 -1.87
CA LEU A 76 4.58 8.23 -2.54
C LEU A 76 5.10 9.03 -3.74
N THR A 77 6.35 9.49 -3.71
CA THR A 77 6.99 10.19 -4.83
C THR A 77 7.35 9.24 -5.96
N GLU A 78 7.91 8.07 -5.65
CA GLU A 78 8.16 6.98 -6.61
C GLU A 78 6.87 6.57 -7.32
N LEU A 79 5.81 6.28 -6.54
CA LEU A 79 4.47 5.98 -7.08
C LEU A 79 3.92 7.14 -7.93
N ALA A 80 4.14 8.40 -7.56
CA ALA A 80 3.68 9.55 -8.35
C ALA A 80 4.43 9.68 -9.69
N GLY A 81 5.74 9.47 -9.70
CA GLY A 81 6.60 9.64 -10.86
C GLY A 81 6.38 8.60 -11.96
N GLU A 82 6.53 7.32 -11.64
CA GLU A 82 6.61 6.22 -12.63
C GLU A 82 6.04 4.92 -12.04
N GLN A 83 5.72 3.81 -12.71
CA GLN A 83 5.68 3.38 -14.12
C GLN A 83 6.96 2.83 -14.81
N THR A 84 8.13 2.82 -14.16
CA THR A 84 9.39 2.32 -14.76
C THR A 84 10.02 1.13 -14.02
N ILE A 85 9.48 0.69 -12.88
CA ILE A 85 10.01 -0.47 -12.14
C ILE A 85 8.93 -1.48 -11.71
N PHE A 86 7.84 -1.63 -12.46
CA PHE A 86 7.12 -2.91 -12.43
C PHE A 86 7.92 -3.94 -13.26
N LEU A 87 8.08 -5.16 -12.74
CA LEU A 87 8.79 -6.31 -13.37
C LEU A 87 10.33 -6.41 -13.25
N LYS A 88 10.91 -6.32 -12.04
CA LYS A 88 12.21 -6.99 -11.74
C LYS A 88 12.27 -7.74 -10.40
N LYS A 89 11.38 -8.73 -10.21
CA LYS A 89 11.69 -10.12 -9.75
C LYS A 89 10.42 -10.86 -9.28
N GLN A 90 9.71 -11.46 -10.23
CA GLN A 90 9.13 -12.78 -9.99
C GLN A 90 9.49 -13.66 -11.19
N LYS A 91 10.61 -14.37 -11.09
CA LYS A 91 11.08 -15.29 -12.13
C LYS A 91 11.36 -16.64 -11.48
N CYS A 92 10.42 -17.57 -11.69
CA CYS A 92 10.48 -18.99 -11.30
C CYS A 92 10.41 -19.23 -9.77
N MET A 93 9.79 -20.31 -9.26
CA MET A 93 9.34 -21.54 -9.93
C MET A 93 7.87 -21.86 -9.62
N ALA A 94 7.10 -22.15 -10.66
CA ALA A 94 5.88 -22.94 -10.55
C ALA A 94 6.14 -24.36 -11.09
N LEU A 95 5.60 -25.37 -10.40
CA LEU A 95 5.33 -26.73 -10.89
C LEU A 95 6.52 -27.59 -11.36
N LYS A 96 6.99 -28.46 -10.45
CA LYS A 96 6.99 -29.93 -10.67
C LYS A 96 6.66 -30.69 -9.38
N PHE A 97 5.38 -30.76 -9.03
CA PHE A 97 4.89 -31.84 -8.17
C PHE A 97 4.68 -33.09 -9.03
N SER A 98 5.70 -33.94 -9.13
CA SER A 98 5.53 -35.31 -9.62
C SER A 98 4.95 -36.16 -8.49
N VAL A 99 3.63 -36.28 -8.48
CA VAL A 99 2.88 -37.13 -7.54
C VAL A 99 3.22 -38.61 -7.80
N PHE A 100 3.48 -39.35 -6.73
CA PHE A 100 3.62 -40.82 -6.76
C PHE A 100 2.39 -41.48 -7.37
N LYS A 101 2.59 -42.51 -8.19
CA LYS A 101 1.58 -43.56 -8.36
C LYS A 101 2.24 -44.93 -8.43
N THR A 102 1.64 -45.80 -7.61
CA THR A 102 1.87 -47.22 -7.30
C THR A 102 2.69 -48.04 -8.29
#